data_AF-A0A261BZ33-F1
#
_entry.id   AF-A0A261BZ33-F1
#
_cell.length_a   1.000
_cell.length_b   1.000
_cell.length_c   1.000
_cell.angle_alpha   90.00
_cell.angle_beta   90.00
_cell.angle_gamma   90.00
#
_symmetry.space_group_name_H-M   'P 1'
#
loop_
_entity.id
_entity.type
_entity.pdbx_description
1 polymer ?
#
loop_
_entity_poly.entity_id
_entity_poly.type
_entity_poly.pdbx_seq_one_letter_code
_entity_poly.pdbx_strand_id
1 'polypeptide(L)'
;CRNCVDNIFALNSGNCHVCSRVLRKNGFREQIYDDPLIDKETFLRRKLRKIYNLKQDNFETLKEFGDYQERFETLVYNLVFETNVNETNAEIQAFEEEHKEEIEKNRRRLDEDQKWIEDQLRDERQMKARMTEHMETDAVRNESFRQEVEE
;
A
#
# COMPACT_ATOMS: atom_id res chain seq x y z
N CYS A 1 -14.66 -8.22 14.26
CA CYS A 1 -15.27 -9.03 13.18
C CYS A 1 -16.24 -8.18 12.36
N ARG A 2 -16.49 -8.52 11.09
CA ARG A 2 -17.39 -7.74 10.21
C ARG A 2 -18.82 -7.62 10.76
N ASN A 3 -19.43 -8.74 11.15
CA ASN A 3 -20.76 -8.75 11.78
C ASN A 3 -20.83 -7.89 13.05
N CYS A 4 -19.74 -7.85 13.82
CA CYS A 4 -19.66 -7.07 15.05
C CYS A 4 -19.77 -5.56 14.72
N VAL A 5 -19.09 -5.11 13.67
CA VAL A 5 -19.13 -3.71 13.23
C VAL A 5 -20.51 -3.36 12.67
N ASP A 6 -21.08 -4.25 11.85
CA ASP A 6 -22.38 -4.00 11.23
C ASP A 6 -23.52 -3.93 12.25
N ASN A 7 -23.49 -4.75 13.30
CA ASN A 7 -24.51 -4.76 14.34
C ASN A 7 -24.34 -3.61 15.35
N ILE A 8 -23.12 -3.39 15.88
CA ILE A 8 -22.88 -2.39 16.93
C ILE A 8 -22.96 -0.96 16.37
N PHE A 9 -22.56 -0.76 15.12
CA PHE A 9 -22.49 0.56 14.48
C PHE A 9 -23.52 0.71 13.35
N ALA A 10 -24.67 0.02 13.46
CA ALA A 10 -25.74 0.03 12.47
C ALA A 10 -26.23 1.46 12.12
N LEU A 11 -26.24 2.37 13.11
CA LEU A 11 -26.61 3.78 12.95
C LEU A 11 -25.42 4.69 12.59
N ASN A 12 -24.36 4.13 12.00
CA ASN A 12 -23.09 4.79 11.62
C ASN A 12 -22.20 5.30 12.76
N SER A 13 -22.69 5.37 13.99
CA SER A 13 -21.92 5.65 15.20
C SER A 13 -22.37 4.73 16.34
N GLY A 14 -21.45 4.49 17.28
CA GLY A 14 -21.68 3.62 18.43
C GLY A 14 -20.53 3.74 19.42
N ASN A 15 -20.71 3.17 20.61
CA ASN A 15 -19.67 3.18 21.64
C ASN A 15 -18.82 1.91 21.55
N CYS A 16 -17.51 2.06 21.73
CA CYS A 16 -16.62 0.92 21.89
C CYS A 16 -16.99 0.14 23.17
N HIS A 17 -17.26 -1.16 23.04
CA HIS A 17 -17.59 -2.03 24.17
C HIS A 17 -16.48 -2.15 25.25
N VAL A 18 -15.22 -1.83 24.94
CA VAL A 18 -14.08 -1.93 25.88
C VAL A 18 -13.82 -0.61 26.60
N CYS A 19 -13.74 0.49 25.85
CA CYS A 19 -13.30 1.78 26.39
C CYS A 19 -14.38 2.88 26.32
N SER A 20 -15.58 2.56 25.86
CA SER A 20 -16.73 3.49 25.73
C SER A 20 -16.51 4.72 24.83
N ARG A 21 -15.38 4.82 24.12
CA ARG A 21 -15.15 5.87 23.13
C ARG A 21 -16.18 5.76 22.00
N VAL A 22 -16.75 6.89 21.59
CA VAL A 22 -17.63 6.96 20.41
C VAL A 22 -16.79 6.72 19.17
N LEU A 23 -17.09 5.66 18.42
CA LEU A 23 -16.45 5.32 17.15
C LEU A 23 -17.46 5.43 16.01
N ARG A 24 -16.96 5.72 14.81
CA ARG A 24 -17.77 5.81 13.58
C ARG A 24 -17.54 4.58 12.73
N LYS A 25 -18.60 4.11 12.05
CA LYS A 25 -18.53 2.95 11.15
C LYS A 25 -17.47 3.12 10.05
N ASN A 26 -17.35 4.33 9.50
CA ASN A 26 -16.36 4.66 8.46
C ASN A 26 -14.91 4.69 8.95
N GLY A 27 -14.68 4.65 10.28
CA GLY A 27 -13.35 4.60 10.87
C GLY A 27 -12.78 3.18 10.95
N PHE A 28 -13.60 2.15 10.74
CA PHE A 28 -13.13 0.78 10.71
C PHE A 28 -12.50 0.47 9.35
N ARG A 29 -11.35 -0.21 9.38
CA ARG A 29 -10.68 -0.77 8.19
C ARG A 29 -10.80 -2.29 8.23
N GLU A 30 -10.70 -2.90 7.05
CA GLU A 30 -10.52 -4.35 6.96
C GLU A 30 -9.15 -4.73 7.54
N GLN A 31 -9.17 -5.69 8.46
CA GLN A 31 -7.96 -6.22 9.08
C GLN A 31 -7.39 -7.28 8.13
N ILE A 32 -6.13 -7.10 7.73
CA ILE A 32 -5.45 -8.01 6.80
C ILE A 32 -4.63 -9.04 7.59
N TYR A 33 -4.10 -8.64 8.75
CA TYR A 33 -3.27 -9.48 9.61
C TYR A 33 -4.01 -9.88 10.88
N ASP A 34 -3.83 -11.12 11.33
CA ASP A 34 -4.47 -11.60 12.56
C ASP A 34 -4.01 -10.84 13.81
N ASP A 35 -2.74 -10.41 13.84
CA ASP A 35 -2.18 -9.59 14.92
C ASP A 35 -2.62 -8.12 14.77
N PRO A 36 -3.39 -7.56 15.72
CA PRO A 36 -3.83 -6.17 15.67
C PRO A 36 -2.68 -5.14 15.69
N LEU A 37 -1.55 -5.47 16.32
CA LEU A 37 -0.38 -4.61 16.42
C LEU A 37 0.30 -4.47 15.06
N ILE A 38 0.53 -5.60 14.38
CA ILE A 38 1.12 -5.63 13.03
C ILE A 38 0.20 -4.90 12.04
N ASP A 39 -1.11 -5.09 12.14
CA ASP A 39 -2.07 -4.41 11.27
C ASP A 39 -2.07 -2.88 11.51
N LYS A 40 -1.99 -2.43 12.77
CA LYS A 40 -1.86 -1.00 13.14
C LYS A 40 -0.56 -0.41 12.60
N GLU A 41 0.56 -1.09 12.84
CA GLU A 41 1.89 -0.68 12.36
C GLU A 41 1.93 -0.57 10.84
N THR A 42 1.50 -1.61 10.13
CA THR A 42 1.51 -1.64 8.66
C THR A 42 0.65 -0.52 8.08
N PHE A 43 -0.51 -0.24 8.67
CA PHE A 43 -1.36 0.87 8.28
C PHE A 43 -0.66 2.23 8.47
N LEU A 44 -0.06 2.46 9.65
CA LEU A 44 0.63 3.70 9.95
C LEU A 44 1.88 3.89 9.08
N ARG A 45 2.69 2.84 8.91
CA ARG A 45 3.87 2.86 8.04
C ARG A 45 3.49 3.22 6.60
N ARG A 46 2.42 2.64 6.05
CA ARG A 46 1.92 2.99 4.70
C ARG A 46 1.46 4.45 4.60
N LYS A 47 0.86 5.00 5.66
CA LYS A 47 0.44 6.40 5.69
C LYS A 47 1.66 7.33 5.75
N LEU A 48 2.59 7.07 6.67
CA LEU A 48 3.79 7.89 6.86
C LEU A 48 4.73 7.83 5.66
N ARG A 49 4.90 6.67 5.01
CA ARG A 49 5.71 6.52 3.78
C ARG A 49 5.27 7.41 2.63
N LYS A 50 4.03 7.92 2.63
CA LYS A 50 3.58 8.90 1.62
C LYS A 50 4.18 10.29 1.84
N ILE A 51 4.48 10.62 3.09
CA ILE A 51 5.07 11.88 3.53
C ILE A 51 6.60 11.71 3.57
N TYR A 52 7.08 10.72 4.31
CA TYR A 52 8.49 10.35 4.41
C TYR A 52 8.90 9.46 3.21
N ASN A 53 9.02 10.09 2.03
CA ASN A 53 9.33 9.42 0.78
C ASN A 53 10.70 9.79 0.17
N LEU A 54 11.57 10.45 0.94
CA LEU A 54 12.95 10.74 0.53
C LEU A 54 13.72 9.42 0.32
N LYS A 55 14.52 9.39 -0.75
CA LYS A 55 15.33 8.23 -1.15
C LYS A 55 16.80 8.48 -0.83
N GLN A 56 17.62 7.44 -0.92
CA GLN A 56 19.07 7.54 -0.70
C GLN A 56 19.71 8.63 -1.59
N ASP A 57 19.28 8.77 -2.86
CA ASP A 57 19.78 9.83 -3.76
C ASP A 57 19.53 11.27 -3.28
N ASN A 58 18.64 11.46 -2.29
CA ASN A 58 18.35 12.77 -1.73
C ASN A 58 19.34 13.17 -0.63
N PHE A 59 20.27 12.30 -0.26
CA PHE A 59 21.25 12.52 0.81
C PHE A 59 22.68 12.46 0.27
N GLU A 60 23.57 13.24 0.86
CA GLU A 60 24.99 13.26 0.47
C GLU A 60 25.74 12.03 1.01
N THR A 61 25.32 11.56 2.18
CA THR A 61 25.98 10.45 2.87
C THR A 61 25.02 9.31 3.22
N LEU A 62 25.55 8.08 3.24
CA LEU A 62 24.81 6.91 3.70
C LEU A 62 24.38 7.03 5.17
N LYS A 63 25.17 7.76 5.97
CA LYS A 63 24.86 7.99 7.39
C LYS A 63 23.60 8.83 7.56
N GLU A 64 23.47 9.93 6.83
CA GLU A 64 22.26 10.78 6.89
C GLU A 64 21.01 10.02 6.46
N PHE A 65 21.13 9.20 5.41
CA PHE A 65 20.03 8.34 5.00
C PHE A 65 19.65 7.32 6.10
N GLY A 66 20.65 6.74 6.78
CA GLY A 66 20.43 5.87 7.93
C GLY A 66 19.74 6.59 9.10
N ASP A 67 20.21 7.79 9.44
CA ASP A 67 19.62 8.62 10.50
C ASP A 67 18.16 8.99 10.16
N TYR A 68 17.86 9.27 8.88
CA TYR A 68 16.51 9.49 8.38
C TYR A 68 15.61 8.24 8.49
N GLN A 69 16.13 7.06 8.16
CA GLN A 69 15.39 5.80 8.32
C GLN A 69 15.10 5.47 9.79
N GLU A 70 16.09 5.67 10.66
CA GLU A 70 15.92 5.49 12.10
C GLU A 70 14.88 6.47 12.67
N ARG A 71 14.91 7.72 12.20
CA ARG A 71 13.89 8.70 12.60
C ARG A 71 12.50 8.28 12.15
N PHE A 72 12.36 7.80 10.92
CA PHE A 72 11.10 7.25 10.41
C PHE A 72 10.57 6.11 11.29
N GLU A 73 11.41 5.14 11.68
CA GLU A 73 10.98 4.04 12.54
C GLU A 73 10.61 4.52 13.96
N THR A 74 11.31 5.53 14.48
CA THR A 74 10.94 6.20 15.75
C THR A 74 9.54 6.80 15.68
N LEU A 75 9.19 7.48 14.58
CA LEU A 75 7.87 8.07 14.39
C LEU A 75 6.78 6.99 14.29
N VAL A 76 7.06 5.90 13.55
CA VAL A 76 6.15 4.74 13.48
C VAL A 76 5.93 4.16 14.87
N TYR A 77 7.00 3.91 15.62
CA TYR A 77 6.94 3.36 16.97
C TYR A 77 6.08 4.22 17.91
N ASN A 78 6.34 5.54 17.94
CA ASN A 78 5.57 6.49 18.76
C ASN A 78 4.07 6.45 18.43
N LEU A 79 3.69 6.37 17.16
CA LEU A 79 2.29 6.31 16.74
C LEU A 79 1.64 4.94 17.01
N VAL A 80 2.40 3.85 16.91
CA VAL A 80 1.91 2.49 17.20
C VAL A 80 1.62 2.32 18.68
N PHE A 81 2.56 2.75 19.54
CA PHE A 81 2.45 2.60 21.00
C PHE A 81 1.80 3.79 21.70
N GLU A 82 1.38 4.81 20.95
CA GLU A 82 0.71 6.01 21.46
C GLU A 82 1.56 6.82 22.45
N THR A 83 2.88 6.78 22.26
CA THR A 83 3.86 7.57 23.01
C THR A 83 4.10 8.89 22.30
N ASN A 84 4.06 10.02 23.02
CA ASN A 84 4.37 11.36 22.48
C ASN A 84 3.66 11.69 21.15
N VAL A 85 2.40 11.27 21.01
CA VAL A 85 1.62 11.39 19.77
C VAL A 85 1.50 12.83 19.29
N ASN A 86 1.33 13.78 20.21
CA ASN A 86 1.17 15.19 19.85
C ASN A 86 2.46 15.79 19.25
N GLU A 87 3.61 15.51 19.88
CA GLU A 87 4.91 15.96 19.40
C GLU A 87 5.26 15.30 18.07
N THR A 88 5.04 13.98 17.97
CA THR A 88 5.25 13.21 16.74
C THR A 88 4.40 13.75 15.58
N ASN A 89 3.13 14.07 15.82
CA ASN A 89 2.27 14.66 14.78
C ASN A 89 2.70 16.08 14.38
N ALA A 90 3.17 16.89 15.34
CA ALA A 90 3.68 18.23 15.04
C ALA A 90 4.94 18.17 14.17
N GLU A 91 5.84 17.24 14.46
CA GLU A 91 7.03 17.00 13.64
C GLU A 91 6.67 16.52 12.24
N ILE A 92 5.73 15.57 12.12
CA ILE A 92 5.27 15.09 10.81
C ILE A 92 4.69 16.24 9.98
N GLN A 93 3.92 17.14 10.60
CA GLN A 93 3.36 18.31 9.92
C GLN A 93 4.45 19.29 9.49
N ALA A 94 5.41 19.59 10.38
CA ALA A 94 6.53 20.46 10.04
C ALA A 94 7.35 19.90 8.87
N PHE A 95 7.64 18.60 8.90
CA PHE A 95 8.34 17.92 7.80
C PHE A 95 7.54 17.93 6.49
N GLU A 96 6.22 17.70 6.55
CA GLU A 96 5.35 17.75 5.37
C GLU A 96 5.31 19.16 4.75
N GLU A 97 5.33 20.21 5.56
CA GLU A 97 5.35 21.60 5.10
C GLU A 97 6.71 21.99 4.51
N GLU A 98 7.81 21.61 5.17
CA GLU A 98 9.18 21.91 4.73
C GLU A 98 9.55 21.17 3.43
N HIS A 99 9.22 19.89 3.33
CA HIS A 99 9.61 19.03 2.20
C HIS A 99 8.51 18.86 1.15
N LYS A 100 7.44 19.67 1.19
CA LYS A 100 6.25 19.49 0.35
C LYS A 100 6.56 19.30 -1.15
N GLU A 101 7.47 20.11 -1.69
CA GLU A 101 7.84 20.05 -3.11
C GLU A 101 8.62 18.78 -3.45
N GLU A 102 9.56 18.39 -2.59
CA GLU A 102 10.34 17.16 -2.73
C GLU A 102 9.45 15.92 -2.63
N ILE A 103 8.49 15.95 -1.70
CA ILE A 103 7.53 14.87 -1.50
C ILE A 103 6.68 14.68 -2.76
N GLU A 104 6.12 15.75 -3.33
CA GLU A 104 5.31 15.65 -4.55
C GLU A 104 6.13 15.18 -5.75
N LYS A 105 7.40 15.63 -5.87
CA LYS A 105 8.32 15.19 -6.91
C LYS A 105 8.64 13.69 -6.79
N ASN A 106 8.93 13.23 -5.57
CA ASN A 106 9.22 11.82 -5.29
C ASN A 106 7.99 10.94 -5.43
N ARG A 107 6.77 11.45 -5.21
CA ARG A 107 5.53 10.68 -5.38
C ARG A 107 5.32 10.20 -6.82
N ARG A 108 5.85 10.94 -7.80
CA ARG A 108 5.75 10.59 -9.23
C ARG A 108 6.97 9.80 -9.73
N ARG A 109 8.04 9.74 -8.94
CA ARG A 109 9.29 9.07 -9.30
C ARG A 109 9.21 7.59 -8.95
N LEU A 110 8.93 6.76 -9.94
CA LEU A 110 9.09 5.31 -9.81
C LEU A 110 10.55 4.98 -9.50
N ASP A 111 10.75 4.05 -8.58
CA ASP A 111 12.06 3.47 -8.32
C ASP A 111 12.61 2.72 -9.53
N GLU A 112 13.93 2.57 -9.63
CA GLU A 112 14.53 1.75 -10.69
C GLU A 112 13.99 0.32 -10.62
N ASP A 113 13.95 -0.25 -9.41
CA ASP A 113 13.34 -1.55 -9.16
C ASP A 113 11.86 -1.59 -9.55
N GLN A 114 11.09 -0.54 -9.26
CA GLN A 114 9.68 -0.48 -9.62
C GLN A 114 9.48 -0.41 -11.14
N LYS A 115 10.31 0.37 -11.84
CA LYS A 115 10.30 0.42 -13.31
C LYS A 115 10.66 -0.94 -13.90
N TRP A 116 11.68 -1.59 -13.34
CA TRP A 116 12.10 -2.92 -13.76
C TRP A 116 10.99 -3.96 -13.57
N ILE A 117 10.34 -3.96 -12.40
CA ILE A 117 9.18 -4.84 -12.12
C ILE A 117 8.05 -4.56 -13.11
N GLU A 118 7.73 -3.29 -13.38
CA GLU A 118 6.64 -2.93 -14.30
C GLU A 118 6.93 -3.42 -15.72
N ASP A 119 8.17 -3.29 -16.18
CA ASP A 119 8.62 -3.73 -17.50
C ASP A 119 8.54 -5.26 -17.64
N GLN A 120 9.04 -6.00 -16.65
CA GLN A 120 8.93 -7.46 -16.62
C GLN A 120 7.46 -7.93 -16.63
N LEU A 121 6.60 -7.29 -15.83
CA LEU A 121 5.17 -7.62 -15.81
C LEU A 121 4.47 -7.28 -17.13
N ARG A 122 4.96 -6.30 -17.87
CA ARG A 122 4.45 -5.92 -19.19
C ARG A 122 4.84 -6.98 -20.22
N ASP A 123 6.09 -7.40 -20.22
CA ASP A 123 6.60 -8.43 -21.13
C ASP A 123 5.90 -9.77 -20.90
N GLU A 124 5.73 -10.18 -19.64
CA GLU A 124 4.98 -11.40 -19.30
C GLU A 124 3.53 -11.36 -19.81
N ARG A 125 2.85 -10.20 -19.69
CA ARG A 125 1.49 -10.05 -20.19
C ARG A 125 1.44 -10.13 -21.71
N GLN A 126 2.38 -9.51 -22.41
CA GLN A 126 2.46 -9.57 -23.86
C GLN A 126 2.74 -10.99 -24.35
N MET A 127 3.65 -11.70 -23.69
CA MET A 127 3.97 -13.09 -24.02
C MET A 127 2.75 -14.00 -23.79
N LYS A 128 2.07 -13.86 -22.65
CA LYS A 128 0.82 -14.60 -22.37
C LYS A 128 -0.25 -14.32 -23.42
N ALA A 129 -0.47 -13.06 -23.78
CA ALA A 129 -1.45 -12.69 -24.81
C ALA A 129 -1.14 -13.33 -26.17
N ARG A 130 0.12 -13.30 -26.61
CA ARG A 130 0.55 -13.94 -27.87
C ARG A 130 0.35 -15.46 -27.84
N MET A 131 0.63 -16.12 -26.71
CA MET A 131 0.39 -17.55 -26.58
C MET A 131 -1.10 -17.88 -26.62
N THR A 132 -1.94 -17.09 -25.93
CA THR A 132 -3.39 -17.29 -25.95
C THR A 132 -3.95 -17.12 -27.37
N GLU A 133 -3.53 -16.07 -28.08
CA GLU A 133 -3.92 -15.84 -29.47
C GLU A 133 -3.48 -17.01 -30.39
N HIS A 134 -2.23 -17.49 -30.24
CA HIS A 134 -1.76 -18.62 -31.03
C HIS A 134 -2.58 -19.90 -30.75
N MET A 135 -2.85 -20.21 -29.48
CA MET A 135 -3.68 -21.36 -29.09
C MET A 135 -5.11 -21.26 -29.65
N GLU A 136 -5.70 -20.06 -29.64
CA GLU A 136 -7.02 -19.82 -30.23
C GLU A 136 -7.00 -20.04 -31.75
N THR A 137 -5.98 -19.54 -32.45
CA THR A 137 -5.85 -19.76 -33.91
C THR A 137 -5.66 -21.24 -34.27
N ASP A 138 -4.87 -21.97 -33.49
CA ASP A 138 -4.66 -23.41 -33.69
C ASP A 138 -5.92 -24.22 -33.38
N ALA A 139 -6.71 -23.82 -32.38
CA ALA A 139 -7.98 -24.43 -32.06
C ALA A 139 -9.00 -24.26 -33.21
N VAL A 140 -9.13 -23.03 -33.74
CA VAL A 140 -10.01 -22.74 -34.88
C VAL A 140 -9.58 -23.54 -36.12
N ARG A 141 -8.28 -23.62 -36.40
CA ARG A 141 -7.74 -24.39 -37.53
C ARG A 141 -8.01 -25.90 -37.38
N ASN A 142 -7.86 -26.45 -36.18
CA ASN A 142 -8.15 -27.85 -35.93
C ASN A 142 -9.66 -28.15 -36.00
N GLU A 143 -10.51 -27.21 -35.58
CA GLU A 143 -11.96 -27.35 -35.69
C GLU A 143 -12.42 -27.29 -37.15
N SER A 144 -11.88 -26.38 -37.96
CA SER A 144 -12.18 -26.33 -39.40
C SER A 144 -11.73 -27.60 -40.11
N PHE A 145 -10.55 -28.14 -39.78
CA PHE A 145 -10.07 -29.40 -40.35
C PHE A 145 -10.94 -30.60 -39.95
N ARG A 146 -11.49 -30.62 -38.73
CA ARG A 146 -12.43 -31.68 -38.30
C ARG A 146 -13.73 -31.63 -39.09
N GLN A 147 -14.28 -30.44 -39.33
CA GLN A 147 -15.50 -30.27 -40.11
C GLN A 147 -15.31 -30.71 -41.57
N GLU A 148 -14.16 -30.43 -42.18
CA GLU A 148 -13.84 -30.86 -43.56
C GLU A 148 -13.65 -32.39 -43.70
N VAL A 149 -13.28 -33.10 -42.63
CA VAL A 149 -13.09 -34.56 -42.64
C VAL A 149 -14.41 -35.31 -42.36
N GLU A 150 -15.40 -34.65 -41.75
CA GLU A 150 -16.71 -35.22 -41.45
C GLU A 150 -17.75 -35.05 -42.59
N GLU A 151 -17.50 -34.19 -43.58
CA GLU A 151 -18.26 -34.06 -44.85
C GLU A 151 -17.78 -35.03 -45.95
#